data_AF-A0A2A3VHN8-F1
#
_entry.id   AF-A0A2A3VHN8-F1
#
_cell.length_a   1.000
_cell.length_b   1.000
_cell.length_c   1.000
_cell.angle_alpha   90.00
_cell.angle_beta   90.00
_cell.angle_gamma   90.00
#
_symmetry.space_group_name_H-M   'P 1'
#
loop_
_entity.id
_entity.type
_entity.pdbx_description
1 polymer ?
#
loop_
_entity_poly.entity_id
_entity_poly.type
_entity_poly.pdbx_seq_one_letter_code
_entity_poly.pdbx_strand_id
1 'polypeptide(L)'
;MIDLNNIDELARRLSGLVPPGLRESREELQENFKAVLQSGLSKLDLVTREEFDVQRAVLLRTREKLEALEALVQQLERPPGAPTDAAGVDATH
;
A
#
# COMPACT_ATOMS: atom_id res chain seq x y z
N MET A 1 -5.16 3.88 4.82
CA MET A 1 -4.88 4.47 6.15
C MET A 1 -5.98 3.95 7.05
N ILE A 2 -5.68 3.32 8.18
CA ILE A 2 -6.74 2.76 9.04
C ILE A 2 -7.56 3.92 9.58
N ASP A 3 -8.86 3.94 9.29
CA ASP A 3 -9.77 4.99 9.76
C ASP A 3 -10.01 4.85 11.27
N LEU A 4 -9.69 5.91 12.03
CA LEU A 4 -9.89 5.95 13.49
C LEU A 4 -11.36 5.71 13.88
N ASN A 5 -12.30 6.11 13.01
CA ASN A 5 -13.74 5.91 13.20
C ASN A 5 -14.14 4.42 13.32
N ASN A 6 -13.43 3.55 12.61
CA ASN A 6 -13.72 2.11 12.63
C ASN A 6 -13.22 1.46 13.92
N ILE A 7 -12.14 1.98 14.51
CA ILE A 7 -11.64 1.53 15.82
C ILE A 7 -12.59 1.98 16.94
N ASP A 8 -13.12 3.20 16.86
CA ASP A 8 -14.09 3.73 17.83
C ASP A 8 -15.42 2.95 17.82
N GLU A 9 -15.94 2.58 16.65
CA GLU A 9 -17.14 1.75 16.52
C GLU A 9 -16.92 0.34 17.09
N LEU A 10 -15.73 -0.22 16.89
CA LEU A 10 -15.33 -1.51 17.44
C LEU A 10 -15.24 -1.44 18.97
N ALA A 11 -14.62 -0.39 19.52
CA ALA A 11 -14.54 -0.14 20.96
C ALA A 11 -15.93 0.08 21.61
N ARG A 12 -16.85 0.75 20.92
CA ARG A 12 -18.24 0.92 21.38
C ARG A 12 -19.00 -0.40 21.43
N ARG A 13 -18.87 -1.23 20.40
CA ARG A 13 -19.48 -2.58 20.37
C ARG A 13 -18.93 -3.48 21.48
N LEU A 14 -17.62 -3.41 21.72
CA LEU A 14 -16.97 -4.13 22.81
C LEU A 14 -17.49 -3.69 24.18
N SER A 15 -17.64 -2.38 24.40
CA SER A 15 -18.13 -1.83 25.67
C SER A 15 -19.61 -2.17 25.92
N GLY A 16 -20.43 -2.23 24.86
CA GLY A 16 -21.86 -2.56 24.95
C GLY A 16 -22.17 -4.04 25.19
N LEU A 17 -21.20 -4.93 24.94
CA LEU A 17 -21.35 -6.38 25.10
C LEU A 17 -20.81 -6.91 26.44
N VAL A 18 -20.45 -6.02 27.37
CA VAL A 18 -20.05 -6.39 28.74
C VAL A 18 -21.22 -6.14 29.71
N PRO A 19 -22.11 -7.13 29.94
CA PRO A 19 -23.06 -7.11 31.03
C PRO A 19 -22.41 -6.90 32.39
N PRO A 20 -23.03 -6.13 33.30
CA PRO A 20 -22.50 -5.82 34.62
C PRO A 20 -22.30 -7.06 35.53
N GLY A 21 -22.84 -8.23 35.15
CA GLY A 21 -22.74 -9.50 35.90
C GLY A 21 -21.70 -10.52 35.40
N LEU A 22 -21.05 -10.30 34.25
CA LEU A 22 -20.20 -11.34 33.61
C LEU A 22 -18.75 -11.43 34.13
N ARG A 23 -18.42 -10.81 35.27
CA ARG A 23 -17.08 -10.95 35.86
C ARG A 23 -16.73 -12.39 36.27
N GLU A 24 -17.73 -13.26 36.40
CA GLU A 24 -17.57 -14.67 36.81
C GLU A 24 -17.35 -15.65 35.63
N SER A 25 -17.83 -15.38 34.41
CA SER A 25 -17.61 -16.23 33.23
C SER A 25 -16.61 -15.61 32.25
N ARG A 26 -15.32 -15.64 32.65
CA ARG A 26 -14.21 -15.11 31.84
C ARG A 26 -14.13 -15.71 30.43
N GLU A 27 -14.48 -16.99 30.28
CA GLU A 27 -14.46 -17.69 28.98
C GLU A 27 -15.54 -17.16 28.02
N GLU A 28 -16.76 -16.90 28.49
CA GLU A 28 -17.85 -16.36 27.65
C GLU A 28 -17.57 -14.92 27.21
N LEU A 29 -16.94 -14.13 28.09
CA LEU A 29 -16.44 -12.81 27.71
C LEU A 29 -15.36 -12.96 26.64
N GLN A 30 -14.37 -13.82 26.84
CA GLN A 30 -13.27 -14.01 25.89
C GLN A 30 -13.74 -14.41 24.49
N GLU A 31 -14.69 -15.34 24.38
CA GLU A 31 -15.27 -15.75 23.10
C GLU A 31 -16.08 -14.62 22.43
N ASN A 32 -16.87 -13.86 23.20
CA ASN A 32 -17.58 -12.69 22.68
C ASN A 32 -16.61 -11.59 22.21
N PHE A 33 -15.55 -11.31 22.97
CA PHE A 33 -14.50 -10.37 22.59
C PHE A 33 -13.82 -10.79 21.28
N LYS A 34 -13.48 -12.07 21.14
CA LYS A 34 -12.87 -12.63 19.93
C LYS A 34 -13.79 -12.49 18.72
N ALA A 35 -15.08 -12.80 18.86
CA ALA A 35 -16.05 -12.68 17.78
C ALA A 35 -16.23 -11.22 17.30
N VAL A 36 -16.27 -10.27 18.23
CA VAL A 36 -16.38 -8.84 17.90
C VAL A 36 -15.11 -8.30 17.26
N LEU A 37 -13.93 -8.68 17.78
CA LEU A 37 -12.65 -8.35 17.18
C LEU A 37 -12.57 -8.91 15.76
N GLN A 38 -12.90 -10.17 15.55
CA GLN A 38 -12.94 -10.76 14.21
C GLN A 38 -13.91 -10.03 13.29
N SER A 39 -15.14 -9.75 13.74
CA SER A 39 -16.14 -9.04 12.93
C SER A 39 -15.71 -7.62 12.57
N GLY A 40 -15.08 -6.91 13.50
CA GLY A 40 -14.61 -5.54 13.26
C GLY A 40 -13.33 -5.49 12.43
N LEU A 41 -12.42 -6.45 12.62
CA LEU A 41 -11.22 -6.61 11.81
C LEU A 41 -11.59 -6.97 10.36
N SER A 42 -12.61 -7.80 10.14
CA SER A 42 -13.15 -8.09 8.79
C SER A 42 -13.88 -6.91 8.12
N LYS A 43 -14.31 -5.91 8.88
CA LYS A 43 -14.97 -4.69 8.36
C LYS A 43 -13.99 -3.56 8.04
N LEU A 44 -12.81 -3.60 8.64
CA LEU A 44 -11.67 -2.86 8.14
C LEU A 44 -11.28 -3.58 6.85
N ASP A 45 -11.19 -2.90 5.71
CA ASP A 45 -10.73 -3.47 4.43
C ASP A 45 -9.25 -3.87 4.53
N LEU A 46 -8.96 -4.88 5.35
CA LEU A 46 -7.63 -5.34 5.67
C LEU A 46 -7.19 -6.24 4.53
N VAL A 47 -6.37 -5.67 3.67
CA VAL A 47 -5.47 -6.46 2.83
C VAL A 47 -4.51 -7.19 3.73
N THR A 48 -4.37 -8.49 3.52
CA THR A 48 -3.36 -9.28 4.18
C THR A 48 -1.98 -8.72 3.87
N ARG A 49 -1.02 -8.97 4.76
CA ARG A 49 0.36 -8.52 4.55
C ARG A 49 0.92 -9.03 3.21
N GLU A 50 0.54 -10.25 2.83
CA GLU A 50 0.93 -10.87 1.56
C GLU A 50 0.35 -10.13 0.35
N GLU A 51 -0.96 -9.80 0.36
CA GLU A 51 -1.59 -9.03 -0.72
C GLU A 51 -0.99 -7.63 -0.86
N PHE A 52 -0.64 -6.97 0.26
CA PHE A 52 0.05 -5.69 0.24
C PHE A 52 1.43 -5.80 -0.43
N ASP A 53 2.21 -6.83 -0.07
CA ASP A 53 3.54 -7.04 -0.64
C ASP A 53 3.46 -7.41 -2.14
N VAL A 54 2.43 -8.14 -2.58
CA VAL A 54 2.15 -8.39 -4.01
C VAL A 54 1.83 -7.10 -4.75
N GLN A 55 0.92 -6.26 -4.23
CA GLN A 55 0.57 -4.99 -4.87
C GLN A 55 1.77 -4.06 -4.99
N ARG A 56 2.60 -4.00 -3.95
CA ARG A 56 3.87 -3.26 -3.96
C ARG A 56 4.84 -3.78 -5.02
N ALA A 57 4.96 -5.09 -5.18
CA ALA A 57 5.79 -5.69 -6.22
C ALA A 57 5.28 -5.36 -7.64
N VAL A 58 3.96 -5.36 -7.84
CA VAL A 58 3.34 -4.93 -9.11
C VAL A 58 3.66 -3.46 -9.39
N LEU A 59 3.52 -2.58 -8.40
CA LEU A 59 3.85 -1.15 -8.55
C LEU A 59 5.31 -0.93 -8.92
N LEU A 60 6.24 -1.63 -8.27
CA LEU A 60 7.67 -1.59 -8.61
C LEU A 60 7.91 -1.99 -10.07
N ARG A 61 7.35 -3.12 -10.50
CA ARG A 61 7.47 -3.59 -11.89
C ARG A 61 6.87 -2.61 -12.89
N THR A 62 5.80 -1.93 -12.51
CA THR A 62 5.16 -0.94 -13.38
C THR A 62 6.05 0.29 -13.53
N ARG A 63 6.74 0.71 -12.47
CA ARG A 63 7.72 1.80 -12.50
C ARG A 63 8.90 1.47 -13.42
N GLU A 64 9.46 0.28 -13.30
CA GLU A 64 10.55 -0.18 -14.18
C GLU A 64 10.14 -0.18 -15.66
N LYS A 65 8.92 -0.65 -15.96
CA LYS A 65 8.38 -0.63 -17.33
C LYS A 65 8.15 0.80 -17.83
N LEU A 66 7.71 1.70 -16.96
CA LEU A 66 7.48 3.10 -17.30
C LEU A 66 8.79 3.80 -17.62
N GLU A 67 9.83 3.61 -16.80
CA GLU A 67 11.18 4.13 -17.06
C GLU A 67 11.76 3.59 -18.39
N ALA A 68 11.55 2.30 -18.68
CA ALA A 68 11.98 1.71 -19.95
C ALA A 68 11.24 2.32 -21.16
N LEU A 69 9.93 2.55 -21.04
CA LEU A 69 9.14 3.20 -22.09
C LEU A 69 9.54 4.66 -22.27
N GLU A 70 9.77 5.41 -21.20
CA GLU A 70 10.29 6.77 -21.26
C GLU A 70 11.64 6.82 -21.98
N ALA A 71 12.55 5.89 -21.69
CA ALA A 71 13.83 5.79 -22.38
C ALA A 71 13.68 5.48 -23.88
N LEU A 72 12.74 4.61 -24.24
CA LEU A 72 12.43 4.30 -25.65
C LEU A 72 11.83 5.51 -26.37
N VAL A 73 10.91 6.22 -25.73
CA VAL A 73 10.32 7.45 -26.27
C VAL A 73 11.42 8.50 -26.48
N GLN A 74 12.30 8.72 -25.52
CA GLN A 74 13.43 9.65 -25.68
C GLN A 74 14.38 9.27 -26.82
N GLN A 75 14.59 7.98 -27.07
CA GLN A 75 15.40 7.52 -28.21
C GLN A 75 14.70 7.78 -29.54
N LEU A 76 13.38 7.61 -29.60
CA LEU A 76 12.57 7.81 -30.81
C LEU A 76 12.30 9.29 -31.10
N GLU A 77 12.16 10.12 -30.07
CA GLU A 77 12.00 11.57 -30.17
C GLU A 77 13.33 12.27 -30.45
N ARG A 78 14.47 11.57 -30.35
CA ARG A 78 15.75 12.11 -30.79
C ARG A 78 15.67 12.35 -32.30
N PRO A 79 15.81 13.61 -32.77
CA PRO A 79 15.71 13.92 -34.19
C PRO A 79 16.75 13.11 -34.97
N PRO A 80 16.41 12.56 -36.15
CA PRO A 80 17.38 11.95 -37.03
C PRO A 80 18.31 13.05 -37.57
N GLY A 81 19.39 13.33 -36.84
CA GLY A 81 20.39 14.32 -37.21
C GLY A 81 20.62 15.47 -36.23
N ALA A 82 20.70 15.22 -34.92
CA ALA A 82 21.45 16.14 -34.06
C ALA A 82 22.94 16.05 -34.48
N PRO A 83 23.53 17.11 -35.07
CA PRO A 83 24.90 17.05 -35.52
C PRO A 83 25.82 16.92 -34.31
N THR A 84 26.69 15.93 -34.36
CA THR A 84 27.90 15.87 -33.53
C THR A 84 28.91 16.87 -34.10
N ASP A 85 28.52 18.15 -34.15
CA ASP A 85 29.41 19.26 -34.50
C ASP A 85 29.42 20.24 -33.33
N ALA A 86 30.36 20.02 -32.42
CA ALA A 86 31.15 21.09 -31.81
C ALA A 86 32.32 20.49 -31.02
N ALA A 87 33.50 21.04 -31.30
CA ALA A 87 34.74 21.01 -30.51
C ALA A 87 35.75 19.90 -30.85
N GLY A 88 36.60 20.23 -31.82
CA GLY A 88 37.86 19.52 -32.11
C GLY A 88 38.68 20.07 -33.27
N VAL A 89 38.28 21.18 -33.91
CA VAL A 89 39.16 21.99 -34.77
C VAL A 89 39.80 23.06 -33.89
N ASP A 90 40.83 22.70 -33.15
CA ASP A 90 41.88 23.65 -32.75
C ASP A 90 43.19 22.88 -32.50
N ALA A 91 44.30 23.48 -32.91
CA ALA A 91 45.68 22.96 -32.95
C ALA A 91 46.02 22.01 -34.11
N THR A 92 46.65 22.53 -35.18
CA THR A 92 48.12 22.46 -35.35
C THR A 92 48.56 23.33 -36.54
N HIS A 93 49.62 24.08 -36.28
CA HIS A 93 50.46 24.86 -37.21
C HIS A 93 50.88 24.09 -38.46
#